data_AF-A0A970K6D1-F1
#
_entry.id   AF-A0A970K6D1-F1
#
_cell.length_a   1.000
_cell.length_b   1.000
_cell.length_c   1.000
_cell.angle_alpha   90.00
_cell.angle_beta   90.00
_cell.angle_gamma   90.00
#
_symmetry.space_group_name_H-M   'P 1'
#
loop_
_entity.id
_entity.type
_entity.pdbx_description
1 polymer ?
#
loop_
_entity_poly.entity_id
_entity_poly.type
_entity_poly.pdbx_seq_one_letter_code
_entity_poly.pdbx_strand_id
1 'polypeptide(L)'
;HTSPDFAELVCSNSLRGDRLENAPGLLKQELRSLGSLILDAADQTRVPAGGALAVDRKGFSAHITKVLKNHPLVHYESQLVEDFPEEPCIIATGPLTEGALFNKIQAAAGSLHFFDAAAPIVAADSINRDIVFRASRYGRGDDYLNCPFTQEEYHAFIDALITAQCADIREFEEEKLFEGCMPIESIAKRGGMAAAFGPMKPVGLVDPRTGKEPFAVVQLRQDDGAGSLYNLVGFQTRLKFPEQKRVFGMIPGLEEAVFMRYGVMHRNTFINSPGFLDRQFSMLEHPLRFFAGQLSGVEGYVESTSSGLLAGLTMAARLQGMPDPEFSPETAIGALGQYVSTPNKHFQPMNINFGLLPPLDKRVRGKQNRYAQLAQRALAHIGQTIQQRTDLFS
;
A
#
# COMPACT_ATOMS: atom_id res chain seq x y z
N HIS A 1 3.58 -14.63 -3.72
CA HIS A 1 2.83 -15.22 -2.60
C HIS A 1 3.61 -16.39 -2.05
N THR A 2 3.66 -16.53 -0.72
CA THR A 2 4.39 -17.63 -0.04
C THR A 2 3.56 -18.30 1.07
N SER A 3 2.45 -17.69 1.46
CA SER A 3 1.55 -18.21 2.49
C SER A 3 0.35 -18.92 1.87
N PRO A 4 -0.15 -20.02 2.48
CA PRO A 4 -1.45 -20.59 2.13
C PRO A 4 -2.65 -19.79 2.70
N ASP A 5 -2.39 -18.77 3.51
CA ASP A 5 -3.43 -17.92 4.11
C ASP A 5 -3.93 -16.84 3.13
N PHE A 6 -5.19 -16.45 3.30
CA PHE A 6 -5.82 -15.36 2.57
C PHE A 6 -5.26 -14.00 3.00
N ALA A 7 -5.33 -13.03 2.08
CA ALA A 7 -4.91 -11.64 2.30
C ALA A 7 -3.45 -11.45 2.77
N GLU A 8 -2.53 -12.30 2.30
CA GLU A 8 -1.09 -12.17 2.59
C GLU A 8 -0.56 -10.76 2.26
N LEU A 9 0.03 -10.09 3.26
CA LEU A 9 0.76 -8.85 3.06
C LEU A 9 2.15 -9.13 2.47
N VAL A 10 2.28 -8.97 1.15
CA VAL A 10 3.50 -9.33 0.40
C VAL A 10 4.64 -8.30 0.50
N CYS A 11 4.35 -7.01 0.68
CA CYS A 11 5.34 -5.92 0.65
C CYS A 11 5.55 -5.32 2.04
N SER A 12 4.77 -4.29 2.43
CA SER A 12 4.85 -3.59 3.72
C SER A 12 3.83 -4.15 4.71
N ASN A 13 4.19 -4.27 5.99
CA ASN A 13 3.25 -4.61 7.07
C ASN A 13 2.37 -3.42 7.50
N SER A 14 2.58 -2.24 6.92
CA SER A 14 1.78 -1.04 7.17
C SER A 14 0.71 -0.82 6.11
N LEU A 15 -0.50 -0.55 6.60
CA LEU A 15 -1.66 -0.05 5.87
C LEU A 15 -1.66 1.49 5.79
N ARG A 16 -0.50 2.16 5.89
CA ARG A 16 -0.30 3.62 5.84
C ARG A 16 -0.92 4.40 7.02
N GLY A 17 -0.92 5.73 6.95
CA GLY A 17 -1.39 6.62 8.03
C GLY A 17 -2.80 6.31 8.53
N ASP A 18 -3.04 6.34 9.85
CA ASP A 18 -4.33 5.96 10.47
C ASP A 18 -5.20 7.18 10.85
N ARG A 19 -4.62 8.39 10.83
CA ARG A 19 -5.34 9.62 11.16
C ARG A 19 -6.25 10.11 10.03
N LEU A 20 -7.41 10.68 10.37
CA LEU A 20 -8.37 11.24 9.41
C LEU A 20 -7.81 12.37 8.54
N GLU A 21 -6.80 13.09 9.01
CA GLU A 21 -6.16 14.13 8.19
C GLU A 21 -5.22 13.55 7.12
N ASN A 22 -5.07 12.22 7.06
CA ASN A 22 -4.46 11.48 5.97
C ASN A 22 -5.55 10.76 5.16
N ALA A 23 -5.49 10.84 3.83
CA ALA A 23 -6.52 10.23 2.98
C ALA A 23 -6.66 8.71 3.16
N PRO A 24 -5.57 7.92 3.36
CA PRO A 24 -5.70 6.51 3.74
C PRO A 24 -6.39 6.31 5.08
N GLY A 25 -6.21 7.23 6.05
CA GLY A 25 -6.91 7.16 7.34
C GLY A 25 -8.42 7.40 7.21
N LEU A 26 -8.82 8.34 6.34
CA LEU A 26 -10.23 8.50 5.97
C LEU A 26 -10.78 7.19 5.37
N LEU A 27 -10.14 6.64 4.34
CA LEU A 27 -10.64 5.43 3.67
C LEU A 27 -10.81 4.26 4.64
N LYS A 28 -9.87 4.06 5.57
CA LYS A 28 -10.03 3.04 6.63
C LYS A 28 -11.25 3.29 7.50
N GLN A 29 -11.52 4.55 7.85
CA GLN A 29 -12.66 4.87 8.68
C GLN A 29 -13.99 4.65 7.95
N GLU A 30 -14.04 4.93 6.65
CA GLU A 30 -15.19 4.55 5.80
C GLU A 30 -15.38 3.02 5.82
N LEU A 31 -14.30 2.25 5.59
CA LEU A 31 -14.33 0.78 5.60
C LEU A 31 -14.72 0.20 6.97
N ARG A 32 -14.25 0.79 8.08
CA ARG A 32 -14.68 0.39 9.43
C ARG A 32 -16.16 0.62 9.65
N SER A 33 -16.67 1.77 9.18
CA SER A 33 -18.11 2.09 9.29
C SER A 33 -18.98 1.11 8.50
N LEU A 34 -18.42 0.49 7.46
CA LEU A 34 -19.07 -0.51 6.61
C LEU A 34 -18.76 -1.96 7.02
N GLY A 35 -18.17 -2.20 8.20
CA GLY A 35 -17.94 -3.55 8.73
C GLY A 35 -16.84 -4.35 8.04
N SER A 36 -15.79 -3.71 7.53
CA SER A 36 -14.72 -4.40 6.81
C SER A 36 -13.95 -5.42 7.67
N LEU A 37 -13.98 -6.70 7.26
CA LEU A 37 -13.18 -7.78 7.85
C LEU A 37 -11.68 -7.49 7.82
N ILE A 38 -11.19 -6.84 6.76
CA ILE A 38 -9.77 -6.51 6.62
C ILE A 38 -9.33 -5.51 7.71
N LEU A 39 -10.17 -4.52 8.02
CA LEU A 39 -9.84 -3.52 9.04
C LEU A 39 -10.03 -4.07 10.45
N ASP A 40 -11.02 -4.92 10.67
CA ASP A 40 -11.15 -5.69 11.92
C ASP A 40 -9.89 -6.52 12.20
N ALA A 41 -9.43 -7.30 11.21
CA ALA A 41 -8.21 -8.07 11.31
C ALA A 41 -6.98 -7.19 11.61
N ALA A 42 -6.90 -6.02 10.96
CA ALA A 42 -5.80 -5.09 11.16
C ALA A 42 -5.78 -4.48 12.56
N ASP A 43 -6.95 -4.17 13.12
CA ASP A 43 -7.05 -3.62 14.47
C ASP A 43 -6.71 -4.68 15.54
N GLN A 44 -7.09 -5.95 15.34
CA GLN A 44 -6.77 -7.06 16.25
C GLN A 44 -5.29 -7.46 16.24
N THR A 45 -4.59 -7.20 15.13
CA THR A 45 -3.19 -7.61 14.94
C THR A 45 -2.24 -6.43 14.88
N ARG A 46 -2.70 -5.26 15.37
CA ARG A 46 -1.96 -4.00 15.32
C ARG A 46 -0.61 -4.10 16.05
N VAL A 47 0.44 -3.57 15.42
CA VAL A 47 1.78 -3.40 16.02
C VAL A 47 2.18 -1.91 16.03
N PRO A 48 3.10 -1.48 16.92
CA PRO A 48 3.55 -0.08 16.99
C PRO A 48 4.13 0.42 15.66
N ALA A 49 3.70 1.62 15.20
CA ALA A 49 4.06 2.14 13.88
C ALA A 49 3.92 3.68 13.70
N GLY A 50 4.10 4.47 14.76
CA GLY A 50 4.35 5.92 14.62
C GLY A 50 3.26 6.71 13.88
N GLY A 51 1.99 6.41 14.17
CA GLY A 51 0.82 7.06 13.57
C GLY A 51 0.31 6.42 12.27
N ALA A 52 0.97 5.38 11.78
CA ALA A 52 0.42 4.48 10.78
C ALA A 52 -0.30 3.30 11.43
N LEU A 53 -1.18 2.64 10.67
CA LEU A 53 -1.68 1.32 11.01
C LEU A 53 -0.70 0.31 10.44
N ALA A 54 -0.03 -0.46 11.29
CA ALA A 54 0.75 -1.63 10.89
C ALA A 54 0.30 -2.84 11.67
N VAL A 55 0.52 -4.02 11.09
CA VAL A 55 -0.04 -5.28 11.59
C VAL A 55 1.05 -6.35 11.66
N ASP A 56 0.86 -7.32 12.55
CA ASP A 56 1.57 -8.59 12.47
C ASP A 56 1.05 -9.37 11.25
N ARG A 57 1.89 -9.54 10.22
CA ARG A 57 1.46 -10.12 8.92
C ARG A 57 0.84 -11.50 9.05
N LYS A 58 1.42 -12.33 9.92
CA LYS A 58 0.98 -13.72 10.12
C LYS A 58 -0.34 -13.75 10.87
N GLY A 59 -0.43 -13.05 12.00
CA GLY A 59 -1.69 -12.90 12.74
C GLY A 59 -2.81 -12.33 11.87
N PHE A 60 -2.52 -11.31 11.07
CA PHE A 60 -3.47 -10.66 10.16
C PHE A 60 -4.06 -11.65 9.15
N SER A 61 -3.21 -12.33 8.39
CA SER A 61 -3.63 -13.26 7.33
C SER A 61 -4.33 -14.49 7.92
N ALA A 62 -3.84 -14.99 9.06
CA ALA A 62 -4.44 -16.13 9.76
C ALA A 62 -5.83 -15.81 10.30
N HIS A 63 -6.06 -14.61 10.85
CA HIS A 63 -7.38 -14.18 11.33
C HIS A 63 -8.41 -14.15 10.20
N ILE A 64 -8.07 -13.50 9.09
CA ILE A 64 -8.96 -13.39 7.91
C ILE A 64 -9.28 -14.79 7.36
N THR A 65 -8.26 -15.64 7.23
CA THR A 65 -8.41 -17.02 6.77
C THR A 65 -9.35 -17.82 7.68
N LYS A 66 -9.16 -17.69 8.99
CA LYS A 66 -10.00 -18.36 9.99
C LYS A 66 -11.45 -17.89 9.90
N VAL A 67 -11.71 -16.59 9.78
CA VAL A 67 -13.07 -16.06 9.67
C VAL A 67 -13.76 -16.58 8.41
N LEU A 68 -13.09 -16.49 7.25
CA LEU A 68 -13.68 -16.92 5.98
C LEU A 68 -13.90 -18.44 5.92
N LYS A 69 -12.94 -19.26 6.35
CA LYS A 69 -13.08 -20.73 6.33
C LYS A 69 -14.14 -21.26 7.29
N ASN A 70 -14.50 -20.50 8.33
CA ASN A 70 -15.54 -20.88 9.29
C ASN A 70 -16.90 -20.23 9.00
N HIS A 71 -17.01 -19.40 7.97
CA HIS A 71 -18.27 -18.72 7.65
C HIS A 71 -19.24 -19.71 6.97
N PRO A 72 -20.48 -19.87 7.45
CA PRO A 72 -21.39 -20.93 7.00
C PRO A 72 -21.83 -20.81 5.53
N LEU A 73 -21.67 -19.62 4.94
CA LEU A 73 -22.02 -19.33 3.54
C LEU A 73 -20.80 -19.22 2.61
N VAL A 74 -19.58 -19.40 3.12
CA VAL A 74 -18.36 -19.31 2.31
C VAL A 74 -17.84 -20.71 2.03
N HIS A 75 -17.77 -21.04 0.74
CA HIS A 75 -17.06 -22.23 0.27
C HIS A 75 -15.72 -21.80 -0.33
N TYR A 76 -14.68 -22.56 -0.04
CA TYR A 76 -13.33 -22.32 -0.53
C TYR A 76 -12.85 -23.51 -1.34
N GLU A 77 -12.28 -23.22 -2.51
CA GLU A 77 -11.61 -24.17 -3.36
C GLU A 77 -10.22 -23.65 -3.75
N SER A 78 -9.21 -24.51 -3.66
CA SER A 78 -7.83 -24.19 -4.04
C SER A 78 -7.56 -24.70 -5.45
N GLN A 79 -7.79 -23.86 -6.45
CA GLN A 79 -7.54 -24.21 -7.85
C GLN A 79 -6.97 -23.02 -8.65
N LEU A 80 -6.20 -23.33 -9.68
CA LEU A 80 -5.79 -22.34 -10.67
C LEU A 80 -6.97 -22.08 -11.62
N VAL A 81 -7.40 -20.82 -11.71
CA VAL A 81 -8.44 -20.40 -12.66
C VAL A 81 -7.76 -19.91 -13.93
N GLU A 82 -7.99 -20.61 -15.04
CA GLU A 82 -7.36 -20.34 -16.34
C GLU A 82 -8.28 -19.65 -17.35
N ASP A 83 -9.57 -19.54 -17.03
CA ASP A 83 -10.60 -18.91 -17.88
C ASP A 83 -11.41 -17.86 -17.11
N PHE A 84 -12.10 -16.98 -17.83
CA PHE A 84 -13.11 -16.10 -17.26
C PHE A 84 -14.20 -16.93 -16.58
N PRO A 85 -14.45 -16.74 -15.28
CA PRO A 85 -15.59 -17.37 -14.64
C PRO A 85 -16.90 -16.88 -15.26
N GLU A 86 -17.91 -17.76 -15.28
CA GLU A 86 -19.27 -17.37 -15.64
C GLU A 86 -19.80 -16.30 -14.68
N GLU A 87 -20.66 -15.42 -15.19
CA GLU A 87 -21.36 -14.46 -14.35
C GLU A 87 -22.38 -15.20 -13.46
N PRO A 88 -22.53 -14.82 -12.17
CA PRO A 88 -21.89 -13.70 -11.49
C PRO A 88 -20.47 -14.01 -10.96
N CYS A 89 -19.51 -13.10 -11.14
CA CYS A 89 -18.16 -13.27 -10.62
C CYS A 89 -17.42 -11.96 -10.28
N ILE A 90 -16.46 -12.04 -9.35
CA ILE A 90 -15.53 -10.96 -9.01
C ILE A 90 -14.11 -11.47 -9.21
N ILE A 91 -13.36 -10.83 -10.10
CA ILE A 91 -11.98 -11.15 -10.43
C ILE A 91 -11.06 -10.25 -9.60
N ALA A 92 -10.39 -10.84 -8.61
CA ALA A 92 -9.53 -10.13 -7.65
C ALA A 92 -8.13 -10.75 -7.54
N THR A 93 -7.56 -11.17 -8.67
CA THR A 93 -6.31 -11.95 -8.76
C THR A 93 -5.04 -11.14 -8.52
N GLY A 94 -5.15 -9.82 -8.31
CA GLY A 94 -4.05 -8.97 -7.91
C GLY A 94 -3.01 -8.71 -9.00
N PRO A 95 -1.88 -8.06 -8.64
CA PRO A 95 -0.94 -7.51 -9.62
C PRO A 95 -0.05 -8.54 -10.31
N LEU A 96 0.02 -9.76 -9.77
CA LEU A 96 0.83 -10.87 -10.29
C LEU A 96 0.00 -11.83 -11.15
N THR A 97 -1.14 -11.38 -11.67
CA THR A 97 -1.99 -12.19 -12.57
C THR A 97 -1.19 -12.53 -13.83
N GLU A 98 -1.06 -13.82 -14.13
CA GLU A 98 -0.31 -14.34 -15.26
C GLU A 98 -1.03 -15.53 -15.93
N GLY A 99 -0.42 -16.09 -16.99
CA GLY A 99 -0.92 -17.29 -17.66
C GLY A 99 -2.19 -17.08 -18.50
N ALA A 100 -2.99 -18.14 -18.63
CA ALA A 100 -4.14 -18.19 -19.53
C ALA A 100 -5.22 -17.14 -19.19
N LEU A 101 -5.56 -17.00 -17.90
CA LEU A 101 -6.53 -16.00 -17.45
C LEU A 101 -6.05 -14.59 -17.76
N PHE A 102 -4.76 -14.29 -17.52
CA PHE A 102 -4.21 -12.99 -17.85
C PHE A 102 -4.31 -12.66 -19.34
N ASN A 103 -3.99 -13.62 -20.22
CA ASN A 103 -4.09 -13.41 -21.67
C ASN A 103 -5.52 -13.07 -22.10
N LYS A 104 -6.53 -13.71 -21.50
CA LYS A 104 -7.94 -13.41 -21.77
C LYS A 104 -8.34 -12.03 -21.27
N ILE A 105 -7.92 -11.68 -20.05
CA ILE A 105 -8.15 -10.35 -19.48
C ILE A 105 -7.51 -9.27 -20.37
N GLN A 106 -6.26 -9.49 -20.80
CA GLN A 106 -5.55 -8.59 -21.70
C GLN A 106 -6.26 -8.44 -23.05
N ALA A 107 -6.79 -9.53 -23.61
CA ALA A 107 -7.54 -9.47 -24.87
C ALA A 107 -8.86 -8.68 -24.74
N ALA A 108 -9.53 -8.77 -23.59
CA ALA A 108 -10.81 -8.11 -23.34
C ALA A 108 -10.67 -6.63 -22.93
N ALA A 109 -9.74 -6.33 -22.02
CA ALA A 109 -9.63 -5.02 -21.37
C ALA A 109 -8.38 -4.22 -21.79
N GLY A 110 -7.50 -4.83 -22.58
CA GLY A 110 -6.10 -4.41 -22.64
C GLY A 110 -5.38 -4.67 -21.31
N SER A 111 -4.07 -4.43 -21.29
CA SER A 111 -3.29 -4.49 -20.04
C SER A 111 -2.22 -3.43 -20.02
N LEU A 112 -2.03 -2.82 -18.87
CA LEU A 112 -0.97 -1.89 -18.56
C LEU A 112 -0.12 -2.48 -17.43
N HIS A 113 1.08 -1.95 -17.24
CA HIS A 113 1.95 -2.37 -16.15
C HIS A 113 2.81 -1.22 -15.66
N PHE A 114 3.12 -1.26 -14.39
CA PHE A 114 4.12 -0.41 -13.74
C PHE A 114 5.06 -1.29 -12.91
N PHE A 115 6.17 -0.72 -12.46
CA PHE A 115 7.10 -1.41 -11.58
C PHE A 115 7.11 -0.77 -10.20
N ASP A 116 7.03 -1.60 -9.16
CA ASP A 116 7.14 -1.23 -7.76
C ASP A 116 8.33 -1.94 -7.12
N ALA A 117 9.06 -1.28 -6.23
CA ALA A 117 10.18 -1.89 -5.52
C ALA A 117 9.83 -2.16 -4.05
N ALA A 118 10.30 -3.28 -3.51
CA ALA A 118 10.17 -3.64 -2.11
C ALA A 118 11.46 -3.34 -1.35
N ALA A 119 11.34 -2.96 -0.09
CA ALA A 119 12.50 -2.73 0.78
C ALA A 119 12.98 -4.03 1.46
N PRO A 120 14.28 -4.12 1.81
CA PRO A 120 14.82 -5.25 2.55
C PRO A 120 14.31 -5.34 3.99
N ILE A 121 14.35 -6.55 4.55
CA ILE A 121 14.06 -6.87 5.95
C ILE A 121 15.30 -7.53 6.58
N VAL A 122 15.68 -7.07 7.77
CA VAL A 122 16.81 -7.56 8.55
C VAL A 122 16.37 -8.16 9.88
N ALA A 123 17.16 -9.10 10.40
CA ALA A 123 16.93 -9.73 11.70
C ALA A 123 17.29 -8.78 12.86
N ALA A 124 16.45 -8.72 13.89
CA ALA A 124 16.58 -7.76 14.99
C ALA A 124 17.84 -7.94 15.85
N ASP A 125 18.33 -9.18 15.95
CA ASP A 125 19.52 -9.59 16.70
C ASP A 125 20.83 -9.28 15.97
N SER A 126 20.77 -9.02 14.66
CA SER A 126 21.91 -8.59 13.84
C SER A 126 22.12 -7.07 13.78
N ILE A 127 21.23 -6.28 14.40
CA ILE A 127 21.32 -4.82 14.43
C ILE A 127 22.20 -4.38 15.60
N ASN A 128 23.24 -3.59 15.34
CA ASN A 128 24.12 -3.07 16.38
C ASN A 128 23.43 -1.96 17.19
N ARG A 129 23.04 -2.33 18.42
CA ARG A 129 22.29 -1.50 19.38
C ARG A 129 23.10 -0.39 20.05
N ASP A 130 24.43 -0.43 19.94
CA ASP A 130 25.30 0.63 20.47
C ASP A 130 25.32 1.86 19.56
N ILE A 131 24.92 1.68 18.29
CA ILE A 131 24.85 2.75 17.28
C ILE A 131 23.42 3.24 17.10
N VAL A 132 22.46 2.32 16.93
CA VAL A 132 21.08 2.70 16.62
C VAL A 132 20.34 3.21 17.85
N PHE A 133 19.46 4.20 17.67
CA PHE A 133 18.62 4.70 18.76
C PHE A 133 17.14 4.60 18.44
N ARG A 134 16.33 4.35 19.47
CA ARG A 134 14.89 4.21 19.34
C ARG A 134 14.20 5.56 19.53
N ALA A 135 13.47 6.03 18.51
CA ALA A 135 12.72 7.28 18.56
C ALA A 135 11.74 7.41 17.38
N SER A 136 10.57 7.99 17.64
CA SER A 136 9.69 8.57 16.64
C SER A 136 9.96 10.07 16.51
N ARG A 137 9.72 10.63 15.32
CA ARG A 137 9.98 12.04 15.04
C ARG A 137 9.19 12.96 15.98
N TYR A 138 9.81 14.08 16.35
CA TYR A 138 9.26 15.10 17.23
C TYR A 138 8.87 14.57 18.63
N GLY A 139 9.57 13.54 19.11
CA GLY A 139 9.34 12.95 20.43
C GLY A 139 7.99 12.24 20.57
N ARG A 140 7.39 11.82 19.46
CA ARG A 140 6.04 11.21 19.44
C ARG A 140 6.08 9.68 19.56
N GLY A 141 6.80 9.17 20.55
CA GLY A 141 6.98 7.74 20.78
C GLY A 141 8.33 7.19 20.33
N ASP A 142 8.41 5.87 20.20
CA ASP A 142 9.64 5.10 20.07
C ASP A 142 9.48 3.90 19.11
N ASP A 143 8.64 4.06 18.08
CA ASP A 143 8.24 2.99 17.17
C ASP A 143 9.32 2.59 16.15
N TYR A 144 10.33 3.44 15.95
CA TYR A 144 11.40 3.24 14.98
C TYR A 144 12.76 3.11 15.64
N LEU A 145 13.61 2.25 15.06
CA LEU A 145 15.05 2.36 15.25
C LEU A 145 15.61 3.30 14.19
N ASN A 146 16.59 4.10 14.58
CA ASN A 146 17.18 5.11 13.73
C ASN A 146 18.67 4.82 13.62
N CYS A 147 19.14 4.64 12.39
CA CYS A 147 20.53 4.48 12.00
C CYS A 147 21.08 5.85 11.58
N PRO A 148 21.72 6.61 12.47
CA PRO A 148 22.23 7.95 12.16
C PRO A 148 23.47 7.89 11.28
N PHE A 149 23.58 8.83 10.35
CA PHE A 149 24.76 9.06 9.53
C PHE A 149 25.47 10.35 9.93
N THR A 150 26.81 10.31 9.92
CA THR A 150 27.65 11.50 9.73
C THR A 150 27.59 11.99 8.28
N GLN A 151 28.13 13.18 8.04
CA GLN A 151 28.19 13.71 6.67
C GLN A 151 29.08 12.84 5.79
N GLU A 152 30.20 12.36 6.31
CA GLU A 152 31.18 11.54 5.59
C GLU A 152 30.60 10.16 5.24
N GLU A 153 29.97 9.50 6.21
CA GLU A 153 29.30 8.21 6.02
C GLU A 153 28.17 8.33 4.97
N TYR A 154 27.41 9.43 5.00
CA TYR A 154 26.32 9.64 4.05
C TYR A 154 26.85 9.74 2.62
N HIS A 155 27.89 10.54 2.38
CA HIS A 155 28.44 10.68 1.03
C HIS A 155 29.04 9.37 0.53
N ALA A 156 29.77 8.65 1.38
CA ALA A 156 30.31 7.33 1.03
C ALA A 156 29.18 6.32 0.68
N PHE A 157 28.09 6.32 1.45
CA PHE A 157 26.92 5.50 1.19
C PHE A 157 26.24 5.86 -0.15
N ILE A 158 26.03 7.16 -0.42
CA ILE A 158 25.43 7.62 -1.68
C ILE A 158 26.31 7.25 -2.87
N ASP A 159 27.62 7.42 -2.79
CA ASP A 159 28.55 7.04 -3.86
C ASP A 159 28.49 5.54 -4.15
N ALA A 160 28.48 4.72 -3.09
CA ALA A 160 28.33 3.27 -3.22
C ALA A 160 26.97 2.88 -3.82
N LEU A 161 25.91 3.62 -3.50
CA LEU A 161 24.54 3.38 -3.94
C LEU A 161 24.34 3.73 -5.42
N ILE A 162 24.85 4.87 -5.90
CA ILE A 162 24.68 5.28 -7.30
C ILE A 162 25.52 4.45 -8.28
N THR A 163 26.61 3.86 -7.80
CA THR A 163 27.51 3.00 -8.58
C THR A 163 27.15 1.51 -8.50
N ALA A 164 26.22 1.15 -7.62
CA ALA A 164 25.84 -0.24 -7.40
C ALA A 164 25.11 -0.87 -8.60
N GLN A 165 25.34 -2.17 -8.79
CA GLN A 165 24.70 -2.90 -9.88
C GLN A 165 23.21 -3.14 -9.58
N CYS A 166 22.37 -2.73 -10.52
CA CYS A 166 20.94 -2.98 -10.50
C CYS A 166 20.60 -4.26 -11.27
N ALA A 167 19.48 -4.90 -10.95
CA ALA A 167 18.87 -5.89 -11.82
C ALA A 167 18.49 -5.23 -13.16
N ASP A 168 18.60 -6.00 -14.25
CA ASP A 168 18.30 -5.51 -15.59
C ASP A 168 16.81 -5.20 -15.71
N ILE A 169 16.51 -4.00 -16.18
CA ILE A 169 15.19 -3.56 -16.58
C ILE A 169 15.34 -3.15 -18.04
N ARG A 170 14.47 -3.58 -18.95
CA ARG A 170 14.60 -3.17 -20.36
C ARG A 170 14.50 -1.64 -20.42
N GLU A 171 15.35 -0.95 -21.18
CA GLU A 171 15.48 0.52 -21.16
C GLU A 171 14.14 1.29 -21.31
N PHE A 172 13.15 0.72 -22.02
CA PHE A 172 11.79 1.27 -22.17
C PHE A 172 10.90 1.20 -20.90
N GLU A 173 11.40 0.63 -19.81
CA GLU A 173 10.66 0.41 -18.56
C GLU A 173 11.10 1.35 -17.43
N GLU A 174 12.20 2.10 -17.57
CA GLU A 174 12.61 3.10 -16.58
C GLU A 174 11.60 4.27 -16.47
N GLU A 175 10.95 4.65 -17.57
CA GLU A 175 9.86 5.64 -17.58
C GLU A 175 8.57 5.15 -16.89
N LYS A 176 8.47 3.84 -16.58
CA LYS A 176 7.30 3.21 -15.93
C LYS A 176 7.52 2.95 -14.44
N LEU A 177 8.58 3.51 -13.86
CA LEU A 177 8.80 3.47 -12.42
C LEU A 177 7.73 4.32 -11.72
N PHE A 178 7.07 3.72 -10.73
CA PHE A 178 6.02 4.40 -9.99
C PHE A 178 6.59 5.49 -9.08
N GLU A 179 6.16 6.74 -9.27
CA GLU A 179 6.71 7.90 -8.52
C GLU A 179 6.49 7.80 -7.00
N GLY A 180 5.41 7.14 -6.57
CA GLY A 180 5.13 6.93 -5.15
C GLY A 180 6.00 5.87 -4.46
N CYS A 181 6.76 5.07 -5.23
CA CYS A 181 7.59 3.98 -4.71
C CYS A 181 8.93 3.83 -5.46
N MET A 182 9.60 4.97 -5.66
CA MET A 182 10.87 5.03 -6.37
C MET A 182 11.99 4.28 -5.66
N PRO A 183 12.84 3.51 -6.38
CA PRO A 183 14.02 2.91 -5.79
C PRO A 183 15.00 3.94 -5.20
N ILE A 184 15.60 3.62 -4.04
CA ILE A 184 16.51 4.51 -3.30
C ILE A 184 17.71 4.95 -4.15
N GLU A 185 18.25 4.05 -4.98
CA GLU A 185 19.31 4.35 -5.95
C GLU A 185 18.88 5.32 -7.04
N SER A 186 17.61 5.27 -7.47
CA SER A 186 17.06 6.21 -8.45
C SER A 186 16.85 7.59 -7.84
N ILE A 187 16.45 7.66 -6.56
CA ILE A 187 16.41 8.91 -5.79
C ILE A 187 17.81 9.50 -5.66
N ALA A 188 18.80 8.69 -5.28
CA ALA A 188 20.19 9.14 -5.12
C ALA A 188 20.80 9.68 -6.43
N LYS A 189 20.48 9.06 -7.58
CA LYS A 189 20.91 9.54 -8.91
C LYS A 189 20.35 10.91 -9.30
N ARG A 190 19.21 11.34 -8.72
CA ARG A 190 18.63 12.67 -8.97
C ARG A 190 19.41 13.80 -8.29
N GLY A 191 20.30 13.47 -7.35
CA GLY A 191 21.22 14.40 -6.73
C GLY A 191 21.72 13.91 -5.38
N GLY A 192 22.97 14.25 -5.04
CA GLY A 192 23.64 13.72 -3.84
C GLY A 192 22.89 13.95 -2.53
N MET A 193 22.08 14.99 -2.41
CA MET A 193 21.27 15.30 -1.22
C MET A 193 19.79 14.84 -1.31
N ALA A 194 19.35 14.30 -2.44
CA ALA A 194 17.95 13.96 -2.66
C ALA A 194 17.43 12.94 -1.62
N ALA A 195 18.24 11.94 -1.27
CA ALA A 195 17.89 10.95 -0.25
C ALA A 195 17.72 11.60 1.14
N ALA A 196 18.62 12.52 1.53
CA ALA A 196 18.54 13.27 2.80
C ALA A 196 17.32 14.22 2.88
N PHE A 197 16.70 14.60 1.76
CA PHE A 197 15.43 15.34 1.78
C PHE A 197 14.20 14.43 1.71
N GLY A 198 14.38 13.17 1.32
CA GLY A 198 13.32 12.16 1.19
C GLY A 198 13.42 11.07 2.25
N PRO A 199 13.71 9.81 1.86
CA PRO A 199 13.66 8.65 2.75
C PRO A 199 14.69 8.71 3.89
N MET A 200 15.80 9.44 3.74
CA MET A 200 16.86 9.55 4.75
C MET A 200 16.79 10.83 5.59
N LYS A 201 15.65 11.54 5.56
CA LYS A 201 15.51 12.83 6.23
C LYS A 201 15.69 12.74 7.74
N PRO A 202 16.55 13.54 8.39
CA PRO A 202 16.79 13.44 9.84
C PRO A 202 15.76 14.21 10.69
N VAL A 203 14.97 15.10 10.08
CA VAL A 203 14.16 16.11 10.78
C VAL A 203 13.33 15.56 11.93
N GLY A 204 13.49 16.21 13.10
CA GLY A 204 12.73 15.91 14.30
C GLY A 204 13.28 14.73 15.09
N LEU A 205 14.52 14.30 14.82
CA LEU A 205 15.24 13.29 15.57
C LEU A 205 16.49 13.92 16.18
N VAL A 206 16.85 13.46 17.38
CA VAL A 206 18.07 13.87 18.08
C VAL A 206 18.84 12.60 18.42
N ASP A 207 20.07 12.46 17.91
CA ASP A 207 20.94 11.34 18.24
C ASP A 207 21.38 11.49 19.71
N PRO A 208 21.04 10.54 20.62
CA PRO A 208 21.41 10.61 22.03
C PRO A 208 22.92 10.66 22.27
N ARG A 209 23.74 10.13 21.36
CA ARG A 209 25.20 10.06 21.50
C ARG A 209 25.86 11.42 21.27
N THR A 210 25.26 12.24 20.40
CA THR A 210 25.81 13.55 20.02
C THR A 210 25.01 14.73 20.56
N GLY A 211 23.77 14.49 20.99
CA GLY A 211 22.82 15.53 21.40
C GLY A 211 22.35 16.43 20.26
N LYS A 212 22.57 16.03 18.99
CA LYS A 212 22.30 16.83 17.80
C LYS A 212 21.43 16.06 16.81
N GLU A 213 20.80 16.79 15.89
CA GLU A 213 20.15 16.17 14.72
C GLU A 213 21.24 15.54 13.83
N PRO A 214 21.12 14.25 13.44
CA PRO A 214 22.09 13.60 12.56
C PRO A 214 22.04 14.21 11.14
N PHE A 215 23.09 13.99 10.34
CA PHE A 215 23.12 14.52 8.96
C PHE A 215 22.05 13.85 8.09
N ALA A 216 21.91 12.54 8.22
CA ALA A 216 20.86 11.74 7.61
C ALA A 216 20.53 10.55 8.52
N VAL A 217 19.44 9.84 8.25
CA VAL A 217 19.01 8.69 9.06
C VAL A 217 18.34 7.63 8.20
N VAL A 218 18.59 6.35 8.48
CA VAL A 218 17.72 5.27 8.00
C VAL A 218 16.83 4.82 9.14
N GLN A 219 15.52 4.84 8.92
CA GLN A 219 14.56 4.35 9.91
C GLN A 219 14.25 2.88 9.67
N LEU A 220 14.28 2.08 10.72
CA LEU A 220 13.87 0.68 10.71
C LEU A 220 12.54 0.56 11.47
N ARG A 221 11.57 -0.11 10.87
CA ARG A 221 10.26 -0.37 11.50
C ARG A 221 10.11 -1.84 11.81
N GLN A 222 9.57 -2.17 12.98
CA GLN A 222 9.19 -3.53 13.33
C GLN A 222 8.24 -4.13 12.28
N ASP A 223 8.60 -5.30 11.75
CA ASP A 223 7.86 -5.97 10.67
C ASP A 223 6.90 -7.05 11.19
N ASP A 224 7.24 -7.71 12.29
CA ASP A 224 6.52 -8.83 12.89
C ASP A 224 6.06 -8.55 14.33
N GLY A 225 5.03 -9.27 14.80
CA GLY A 225 4.52 -9.12 16.16
C GLY A 225 5.56 -9.37 17.27
N ALA A 226 6.51 -10.28 17.04
CA ALA A 226 7.56 -10.62 18.00
C ALA A 226 8.70 -9.59 18.06
N GLY A 227 8.76 -8.65 17.11
CA GLY A 227 9.85 -7.66 17.05
C GLY A 227 11.20 -8.27 16.66
N SER A 228 11.18 -9.44 16.02
CA SER A 228 12.36 -10.17 15.57
C SER A 228 12.83 -9.74 14.17
N LEU A 229 12.00 -9.00 13.43
CA LEU A 229 12.27 -8.54 12.08
C LEU A 229 12.06 -7.03 11.95
N TYR A 230 12.94 -6.38 11.19
CA TYR A 230 12.86 -4.95 10.93
C TYR A 230 12.98 -4.64 9.43
N ASN A 231 12.04 -3.85 8.92
CA ASN A 231 12.03 -3.37 7.55
C ASN A 231 12.75 -2.01 7.42
N LEU A 232 13.58 -1.85 6.40
CA LEU A 232 14.23 -0.56 6.07
C LEU A 232 13.21 0.39 5.42
N VAL A 233 12.83 1.46 6.11
CA VAL A 233 11.75 2.36 5.67
C VAL A 233 12.24 3.23 4.52
N GLY A 234 11.55 3.20 3.37
CA GLY A 234 11.88 4.02 2.20
C GLY A 234 13.08 3.53 1.39
N PHE A 235 13.49 2.27 1.61
CA PHE A 235 14.65 1.64 0.96
C PHE A 235 14.21 0.61 -0.08
N GLN A 236 13.13 0.90 -0.79
CA GLN A 236 12.74 0.13 -1.96
C GLN A 236 13.90 0.12 -2.95
N THR A 237 14.24 -1.02 -3.53
CA THR A 237 15.44 -1.11 -4.36
C THR A 237 15.32 -2.14 -5.50
N ARG A 238 16.08 -1.89 -6.57
CA ARG A 238 16.36 -2.80 -7.68
C ARG A 238 17.82 -3.27 -7.68
N LEU A 239 18.62 -2.95 -6.67
CA LEU A 239 19.98 -3.46 -6.54
C LEU A 239 20.00 -4.99 -6.56
N LYS A 240 21.02 -5.59 -7.20
CA LYS A 240 21.24 -7.03 -7.11
C LYS A 240 21.48 -7.43 -5.64
N PHE A 241 21.11 -8.64 -5.23
CA PHE A 241 21.23 -9.05 -3.82
C PHE A 241 22.65 -8.91 -3.23
N PRO A 242 23.74 -9.24 -3.96
CA PRO A 242 25.09 -8.98 -3.45
C PRO A 242 25.36 -7.49 -3.20
N GLU A 243 24.80 -6.61 -4.05
CA GLU A 243 24.94 -5.17 -3.94
C GLU A 243 24.10 -4.60 -2.79
N GLN A 244 22.92 -5.17 -2.53
CA GLN A 244 22.14 -4.82 -1.34
C GLN A 244 22.91 -5.12 -0.07
N LYS A 245 23.50 -6.31 0.03
CA LYS A 245 24.34 -6.67 1.20
C LYS A 245 25.53 -5.72 1.34
N ARG A 246 26.23 -5.43 0.23
CA ARG A 246 27.40 -4.53 0.22
C ARG A 246 27.04 -3.10 0.61
N VAL A 247 26.02 -2.52 -0.02
CA VAL A 247 25.67 -1.10 0.15
C VAL A 247 24.90 -0.87 1.43
N PHE A 248 23.89 -1.69 1.74
CA PHE A 248 23.11 -1.52 2.96
C PHE A 248 23.87 -1.95 4.21
N GLY A 249 24.92 -2.77 4.08
CA GLY A 249 25.90 -2.99 5.14
C GLY A 249 26.75 -1.75 5.48
N MET A 250 26.75 -0.70 4.64
CA MET A 250 27.40 0.58 4.98
C MET A 250 26.52 1.48 5.86
N ILE A 251 25.26 1.08 6.12
CA ILE A 251 24.38 1.84 7.01
C ILE A 251 24.86 1.65 8.46
N PRO A 252 25.14 2.73 9.21
CA PRO A 252 25.59 2.62 10.60
C PRO A 252 24.60 1.81 11.45
N GLY A 253 25.11 0.76 12.08
CA GLY A 253 24.33 -0.19 12.86
C GLY A 253 23.86 -1.44 12.10
N LEU A 254 24.08 -1.51 10.79
CA LEU A 254 23.72 -2.65 9.93
C LEU A 254 24.94 -3.33 9.28
N GLU A 255 26.14 -3.10 9.80
CA GLU A 255 27.41 -3.61 9.24
C GLU A 255 27.40 -5.14 9.13
N GLU A 256 26.85 -5.79 10.14
CA GLU A 256 26.72 -7.26 10.23
C GLU A 256 25.26 -7.72 10.09
N ALA A 257 24.40 -6.90 9.49
CA ALA A 257 22.97 -7.19 9.40
C ALA A 257 22.69 -8.47 8.58
N VAL A 258 21.85 -9.33 9.14
CA VAL A 258 21.36 -10.54 8.49
C VAL A 258 20.08 -10.21 7.73
N PHE A 259 20.15 -10.20 6.40
CA PHE A 259 19.01 -9.96 5.52
C PHE A 259 18.12 -11.20 5.45
N MET A 260 16.97 -11.12 6.10
CA MET A 260 15.93 -12.16 6.04
C MET A 260 15.15 -12.10 4.73
N ARG A 261 15.08 -10.92 4.12
CA ARG A 261 14.52 -10.71 2.78
C ARG A 261 15.23 -9.55 2.09
N TYR A 262 15.67 -9.76 0.86
CA TYR A 262 16.19 -8.70 0.01
C TYR A 262 15.07 -7.91 -0.65
N GLY A 263 15.33 -6.64 -0.97
CA GLY A 263 14.46 -5.82 -1.80
C GLY A 263 14.40 -6.35 -3.23
N VAL A 264 13.28 -6.16 -3.89
CA VAL A 264 13.04 -6.66 -5.25
C VAL A 264 12.11 -5.71 -5.99
N MET A 265 12.22 -5.65 -7.31
CA MET A 265 11.28 -4.92 -8.14
C MET A 265 10.23 -5.88 -8.71
N HIS A 266 8.96 -5.59 -8.44
CA HIS A 266 7.82 -6.33 -8.94
C HIS A 266 7.21 -5.62 -10.14
N ARG A 267 6.98 -6.36 -11.21
CA ARG A 267 6.08 -5.92 -12.27
C ARG A 267 4.65 -6.07 -11.76
N ASN A 268 3.93 -4.96 -11.73
CA ASN A 268 2.54 -4.92 -11.31
C ASN A 268 1.64 -4.68 -12.51
N THR A 269 0.76 -5.62 -12.76
CA THR A 269 -0.17 -5.60 -13.89
C THR A 269 -1.53 -5.06 -13.47
N PHE A 270 -2.15 -4.26 -14.34
CA PHE A 270 -3.50 -3.74 -14.19
C PHE A 270 -4.18 -3.59 -15.56
N ILE A 271 -5.50 -3.49 -15.57
CA ILE A 271 -6.27 -3.33 -16.82
C ILE A 271 -6.52 -1.85 -17.13
N ASN A 272 -6.73 -1.53 -18.41
CA ASN A 272 -7.17 -0.20 -18.81
C ASN A 272 -8.65 -0.04 -18.44
N SER A 273 -8.91 0.32 -17.19
CA SER A 273 -10.25 0.32 -16.60
C SER A 273 -11.19 1.40 -17.17
N PRO A 274 -10.74 2.61 -17.51
CA PRO A 274 -11.62 3.62 -18.10
C PRO A 274 -12.26 3.15 -19.41
N GLY A 275 -13.59 3.17 -19.46
CA GLY A 275 -14.36 2.67 -20.61
C GLY A 275 -14.49 1.14 -20.67
N PHE A 276 -13.94 0.42 -19.68
CA PHE A 276 -14.12 -1.03 -19.49
C PHE A 276 -14.90 -1.33 -18.20
N LEU A 277 -14.63 -0.60 -17.12
CA LEU A 277 -15.32 -0.69 -15.84
C LEU A 277 -16.20 0.55 -15.57
N ASP A 278 -17.33 0.34 -14.90
CA ASP A 278 -18.11 1.40 -14.26
C ASP A 278 -17.51 1.80 -12.89
N ARG A 279 -18.14 2.77 -12.22
CA ARG A 279 -17.66 3.27 -10.91
C ARG A 279 -17.86 2.29 -9.76
N GLN A 280 -18.61 1.21 -9.98
CA GLN A 280 -18.81 0.10 -9.06
C GLN A 280 -17.83 -1.05 -9.34
N PHE A 281 -16.88 -0.86 -10.26
CA PHE A 281 -15.93 -1.87 -10.71
C PHE A 281 -16.54 -3.03 -11.52
N SER A 282 -17.77 -2.85 -12.02
CA SER A 282 -18.43 -3.79 -12.91
C SER A 282 -17.94 -3.58 -14.35
N MET A 283 -17.78 -4.66 -15.10
CA MET A 283 -17.58 -4.58 -16.54
C MET A 283 -18.83 -4.01 -17.22
N LEU A 284 -18.63 -3.12 -18.21
CA LEU A 284 -19.75 -2.45 -18.89
C LEU A 284 -20.58 -3.40 -19.76
N GLU A 285 -19.93 -4.33 -20.47
CA GLU A 285 -20.61 -5.30 -21.35
C GLU A 285 -21.15 -6.52 -20.59
N HIS A 286 -20.60 -6.80 -19.41
CA HIS A 286 -20.92 -7.93 -18.54
C HIS A 286 -21.21 -7.43 -17.11
N PRO A 287 -22.44 -6.94 -16.84
CA PRO A 287 -22.76 -6.22 -15.59
C PRO A 287 -22.73 -7.08 -14.32
N LEU A 288 -22.54 -8.39 -14.41
CA LEU A 288 -22.35 -9.28 -13.27
C LEU A 288 -20.93 -9.85 -13.23
N ARG A 289 -19.99 -9.26 -13.99
CA ARG A 289 -18.56 -9.52 -13.91
C ARG A 289 -17.84 -8.28 -13.39
N PHE A 290 -17.17 -8.42 -12.26
CA PHE A 290 -16.45 -7.32 -11.61
C PHE A 290 -14.94 -7.57 -11.59
N PHE A 291 -14.17 -6.50 -11.52
CA PHE A 291 -12.72 -6.55 -11.27
C PHE A 291 -12.39 -5.76 -10.02
N ALA A 292 -11.73 -6.37 -9.05
CA ALA A 292 -11.36 -5.73 -7.78
C ALA A 292 -9.88 -5.87 -7.46
N GLY A 293 -9.42 -5.12 -6.46
CA GLY A 293 -8.03 -5.04 -6.09
C GLY A 293 -7.16 -4.31 -7.12
N GLN A 294 -5.85 -4.45 -7.00
CA GLN A 294 -4.90 -3.68 -7.81
C GLN A 294 -5.06 -3.87 -9.33
N LEU A 295 -5.56 -5.04 -9.76
CA LEU A 295 -5.80 -5.32 -11.17
C LEU A 295 -6.80 -4.33 -11.80
N SER A 296 -7.74 -3.80 -11.01
CA SER A 296 -8.75 -2.82 -11.44
C SER A 296 -8.23 -1.37 -11.46
N GLY A 297 -6.94 -1.14 -11.21
CA GLY A 297 -6.35 0.21 -11.23
C GLY A 297 -6.49 1.02 -9.95
N VAL A 298 -6.82 0.39 -8.82
CA VAL A 298 -6.52 0.96 -7.50
C VAL A 298 -5.13 0.52 -7.04
N GLU A 299 -4.55 1.21 -6.06
CA GLU A 299 -3.22 0.84 -5.55
C GLU A 299 -3.15 0.90 -4.02
N GLY A 300 -2.70 -0.19 -3.42
CA GLY A 300 -2.59 -0.35 -1.97
C GLY A 300 -3.58 -1.36 -1.40
N TYR A 301 -3.25 -1.90 -0.21
CA TYR A 301 -4.07 -2.92 0.46
C TYR A 301 -5.45 -2.40 0.85
N VAL A 302 -5.53 -1.16 1.33
CA VAL A 302 -6.78 -0.54 1.79
C VAL A 302 -7.66 -0.16 0.60
N GLU A 303 -7.05 0.37 -0.46
CA GLU A 303 -7.72 0.69 -1.71
C GLU A 303 -8.24 -0.56 -2.43
N SER A 304 -7.46 -1.66 -2.39
CA SER A 304 -7.91 -2.98 -2.89
C SER A 304 -9.07 -3.55 -2.08
N THR A 305 -9.04 -3.35 -0.75
CA THR A 305 -10.16 -3.71 0.13
C THR A 305 -11.41 -2.91 -0.23
N SER A 306 -11.25 -1.63 -0.51
CA SER A 306 -12.35 -0.73 -0.92
C SER A 306 -13.01 -1.17 -2.22
N SER A 307 -12.24 -1.52 -3.25
CA SER A 307 -12.83 -1.99 -4.50
C SER A 307 -13.51 -3.34 -4.35
N GLY A 308 -12.93 -4.26 -3.56
CA GLY A 308 -13.57 -5.54 -3.23
C GLY A 308 -14.90 -5.37 -2.48
N LEU A 309 -14.94 -4.48 -1.49
CA LEU A 309 -16.16 -4.18 -0.74
C LEU A 309 -17.25 -3.59 -1.64
N LEU A 310 -16.91 -2.60 -2.48
CA LEU A 310 -17.88 -1.98 -3.39
C LEU A 310 -18.41 -2.98 -4.42
N ALA A 311 -17.53 -3.79 -5.02
CA ALA A 311 -17.92 -4.83 -5.97
C ALA A 311 -18.83 -5.87 -5.32
N GLY A 312 -18.51 -6.32 -4.10
CA GLY A 312 -19.32 -7.29 -3.35
C GLY A 312 -20.72 -6.75 -3.00
N LEU A 313 -20.81 -5.53 -2.49
CA LEU A 313 -22.10 -4.90 -2.17
C LEU A 313 -22.95 -4.67 -3.42
N THR A 314 -22.32 -4.23 -4.51
CA THR A 314 -23.03 -4.00 -5.79
C THR A 314 -23.52 -5.32 -6.37
N MET A 315 -22.69 -6.36 -6.37
CA MET A 315 -23.09 -7.72 -6.78
C MET A 315 -24.30 -8.20 -5.97
N ALA A 316 -24.24 -8.10 -4.65
CA ALA A 316 -25.34 -8.51 -3.77
C ALA A 316 -26.65 -7.76 -4.09
N ALA A 317 -26.58 -6.44 -4.27
CA ALA A 317 -27.73 -5.63 -4.64
C ALA A 317 -28.32 -6.07 -6.00
N ARG A 318 -27.48 -6.21 -7.03
CA ARG A 318 -27.92 -6.60 -8.38
C ARG A 318 -28.54 -7.99 -8.41
N LEU A 319 -27.96 -8.97 -7.71
CA LEU A 319 -28.52 -10.33 -7.60
C LEU A 319 -29.89 -10.35 -6.89
N GLN A 320 -30.18 -9.37 -6.04
CA GLN A 320 -31.47 -9.20 -5.38
C GLN A 320 -32.43 -8.28 -6.15
N GLY A 321 -32.05 -7.79 -7.33
CA GLY A 321 -32.86 -6.84 -8.11
C GLY A 321 -33.00 -5.47 -7.46
N MET A 322 -32.08 -5.12 -6.55
CA MET A 322 -32.05 -3.84 -5.85
C MET A 322 -31.15 -2.82 -6.57
N PRO A 323 -31.35 -1.50 -6.36
CA PRO A 323 -30.46 -0.49 -6.89
C PRO A 323 -29.01 -0.65 -6.39
N ASP A 324 -28.05 -0.30 -7.24
CA ASP A 324 -26.64 -0.24 -6.85
C ASP A 324 -26.42 0.69 -5.64
N PRO A 325 -25.47 0.38 -4.74
CA PRO A 325 -25.09 1.32 -3.69
C PRO A 325 -24.40 2.55 -4.31
N GLU A 326 -24.95 3.72 -4.04
CA GLU A 326 -24.38 4.98 -4.51
C GLU A 326 -23.40 5.53 -3.47
N PHE A 327 -22.11 5.45 -3.79
CA PHE A 327 -21.05 6.11 -3.03
C PHE A 327 -20.68 7.43 -3.72
N SER A 328 -20.98 8.55 -3.05
CA SER A 328 -20.67 9.90 -3.56
C SER A 328 -19.16 10.04 -3.85
N PRO A 329 -18.77 10.76 -4.90
CA PRO A 329 -17.39 11.24 -5.12
C PRO A 329 -16.77 11.99 -3.94
N GLU A 330 -17.59 12.48 -3.01
CA GLU A 330 -17.13 13.15 -1.79
C GLU A 330 -16.64 12.16 -0.72
N THR A 331 -16.88 10.86 -0.89
CA THR A 331 -16.29 9.76 -0.11
C THR A 331 -15.01 9.24 -0.75
N ALA A 332 -14.10 8.66 0.04
CA ALA A 332 -12.89 8.05 -0.49
C ALA A 332 -13.19 6.82 -1.37
N ILE A 333 -14.14 5.98 -0.96
CA ILE A 333 -14.61 4.81 -1.74
C ILE A 333 -15.16 5.27 -3.10
N GLY A 334 -16.07 6.25 -3.11
CA GLY A 334 -16.68 6.78 -4.34
C GLY A 334 -15.68 7.49 -5.25
N ALA A 335 -14.73 8.24 -4.68
CA ALA A 335 -13.68 8.91 -5.44
C ALA A 335 -12.76 7.91 -6.18
N LEU A 336 -12.42 6.78 -5.56
CA LEU A 336 -11.63 5.71 -6.21
C LEU A 336 -12.41 5.07 -7.36
N GLY A 337 -13.69 4.73 -7.14
CA GLY A 337 -14.55 4.20 -8.20
C GLY A 337 -14.73 5.17 -9.36
N GLN A 338 -14.88 6.46 -9.07
CA GLN A 338 -14.95 7.49 -10.10
C GLN A 338 -13.63 7.60 -10.89
N TYR A 339 -12.48 7.57 -10.21
CA TYR A 339 -11.18 7.63 -10.87
C TYR A 339 -10.99 6.48 -11.87
N VAL A 340 -11.32 5.26 -11.44
CA VAL A 340 -11.17 4.02 -12.22
C VAL A 340 -12.03 4.00 -13.48
N SER A 341 -13.21 4.63 -13.44
CA SER A 341 -14.17 4.66 -14.55
C SER A 341 -14.06 5.89 -15.45
N THR A 342 -13.38 6.96 -15.01
CA THR A 342 -13.28 8.21 -15.76
C THR A 342 -12.27 8.07 -16.92
N PRO A 343 -12.65 8.42 -18.18
CA PRO A 343 -11.75 8.38 -19.33
C PRO A 343 -10.41 9.09 -19.10
N ASN A 344 -9.32 8.34 -19.23
CA ASN A 344 -7.95 8.85 -19.06
C ASN A 344 -7.00 8.17 -20.04
N LYS A 345 -6.36 8.95 -20.93
CA LYS A 345 -5.40 8.44 -21.93
C LYS A 345 -4.09 7.92 -21.30
N HIS A 346 -3.77 8.39 -20.10
CA HIS A 346 -2.58 8.01 -19.33
C HIS A 346 -3.01 7.41 -17.99
N PHE A 347 -3.98 6.49 -18.02
CA PHE A 347 -4.47 5.81 -16.83
C PHE A 347 -3.33 5.08 -16.11
N GLN A 348 -3.23 5.32 -14.81
CA GLN A 348 -2.28 4.68 -13.92
C GLN A 348 -3.03 4.27 -12.66
N PRO A 349 -2.57 3.24 -11.92
CA PRO A 349 -3.20 2.87 -10.68
C PRO A 349 -3.11 4.01 -9.67
N MET A 350 -4.12 4.12 -8.82
CA MET A 350 -4.26 5.25 -7.92
C MET A 350 -4.49 4.81 -6.48
N ASN A 351 -3.67 5.37 -5.59
CA ASN A 351 -3.90 5.35 -4.15
C ASN A 351 -4.81 6.52 -3.75
N ILE A 352 -5.54 6.36 -2.65
CA ILE A 352 -6.41 7.44 -2.18
C ILE A 352 -5.59 8.66 -1.78
N ASN A 353 -6.00 9.83 -2.27
CA ASN A 353 -5.45 11.12 -1.88
C ASN A 353 -6.57 12.18 -1.87
N PHE A 354 -6.46 13.19 -1.03
CA PHE A 354 -7.48 14.25 -0.92
C PHE A 354 -7.65 15.10 -2.19
N GLY A 355 -6.77 14.97 -3.19
CA GLY A 355 -6.93 15.61 -4.48
C GLY A 355 -7.98 14.94 -5.37
N LEU A 356 -8.36 13.69 -5.06
CA LEU A 356 -9.45 12.98 -5.76
C LEU A 356 -10.84 13.43 -5.29
N LEU A 357 -10.94 13.95 -4.06
CA LEU A 357 -12.21 14.41 -3.53
C LEU A 357 -12.52 15.82 -4.06
N PRO A 358 -13.79 16.13 -4.36
CA PRO A 358 -14.21 17.49 -4.67
C PRO A 358 -13.77 18.49 -3.59
N PRO A 359 -13.43 19.74 -3.94
CA PRO A 359 -13.08 20.74 -2.94
C PRO A 359 -14.27 21.05 -2.01
N LEU A 360 -13.98 21.69 -0.87
CA LEU A 360 -15.00 22.27 0.01
C LEU A 360 -15.52 23.58 -0.60
N ASP A 361 -16.81 23.87 -0.43
CA ASP A 361 -17.43 25.13 -0.92
C ASP A 361 -16.77 26.38 -0.33
N LYS A 362 -16.32 26.28 0.92
CA LYS A 362 -15.67 27.39 1.64
C LYS A 362 -14.18 27.13 1.74
N ARG A 363 -13.40 28.19 1.52
CA ARG A 363 -11.95 28.16 1.70
C ARG A 363 -11.62 28.00 3.19
N VAL A 364 -10.96 26.88 3.53
CA VAL A 364 -10.45 26.60 4.88
C VAL A 364 -8.97 26.97 4.97
N ARG A 365 -8.58 27.70 6.02
CA ARG A 365 -7.17 28.02 6.31
C ARG A 365 -6.48 26.82 6.97
N GLY A 366 -5.30 26.48 6.47
CA GLY A 366 -4.47 25.38 6.96
C GLY A 366 -4.79 24.04 6.30
N LYS A 367 -3.75 23.36 5.80
CA LYS A 367 -3.87 22.08 5.08
C LYS A 367 -4.53 21.00 5.94
N GLN A 368 -4.14 20.89 7.21
CA GLN A 368 -4.68 19.89 8.14
C GLN A 368 -6.17 20.12 8.43
N ASN A 369 -6.58 21.35 8.72
CA ASN A 369 -7.99 21.69 8.96
C ASN A 369 -8.86 21.40 7.74
N ARG A 370 -8.36 21.72 6.54
CA ARG A 370 -9.06 21.41 5.28
C ARG A 370 -9.27 19.91 5.12
N TYR A 371 -8.25 19.09 5.38
CA TYR A 371 -8.33 17.64 5.27
C TYR A 371 -9.26 17.02 6.33
N ALA A 372 -9.24 17.54 7.55
CA ALA A 372 -10.18 17.13 8.58
C ALA A 372 -11.65 17.41 8.18
N GLN A 373 -11.93 18.58 7.59
CA GLN A 373 -13.28 18.90 7.12
C GLN A 373 -13.72 18.07 5.90
N LEU A 374 -12.81 17.79 4.96
CA LEU A 374 -13.07 16.85 3.86
C LEU A 374 -13.41 15.45 4.40
N ALA A 375 -12.64 14.96 5.37
CA ALA A 375 -12.89 13.67 6.01
C ALA A 375 -14.23 13.63 6.75
N GLN A 376 -14.60 14.70 7.46
CA GLN A 376 -15.90 14.79 8.13
C GLN A 376 -17.07 14.77 7.14
N ARG A 377 -16.98 15.50 6.02
CA ARG A 377 -18.01 15.48 4.96
C ARG A 377 -18.14 14.06 4.39
N ALA A 378 -17.02 13.44 4.04
CA ALA A 378 -17.00 12.08 3.51
C ALA A 378 -17.68 11.07 4.45
N LEU A 379 -17.34 11.09 5.75
CA LEU A 379 -17.95 10.21 6.74
C LEU A 379 -19.45 10.49 6.96
N ALA A 380 -19.90 11.74 6.82
CA ALA A 380 -21.32 12.06 6.87
C ALA A 380 -22.08 11.41 5.69
N HIS A 381 -21.50 11.39 4.49
CA HIS A 381 -22.09 10.68 3.35
C HIS A 381 -22.13 9.17 3.57
N ILE A 382 -21.06 8.56 4.10
CA ILE A 382 -21.07 7.12 4.45
C ILE A 382 -22.18 6.80 5.46
N GLY A 383 -22.34 7.64 6.49
CA GLY A 383 -23.43 7.50 7.46
C GLY A 383 -24.81 7.57 6.82
N GLN A 384 -25.02 8.48 5.86
CA GLN A 384 -26.26 8.57 5.08
C GLN A 384 -26.49 7.31 4.23
N THR A 385 -25.46 6.82 3.53
CA THR A 385 -25.54 5.59 2.72
C THR A 385 -25.96 4.40 3.59
N ILE A 386 -25.35 4.22 4.77
CA ILE A 386 -25.70 3.13 5.70
C ILE A 386 -27.16 3.25 6.15
N GLN A 387 -27.62 4.45 6.50
CA GLN A 387 -29.00 4.69 6.93
C GLN A 387 -30.03 4.47 5.81
N GLN A 388 -29.68 4.79 4.57
CA GLN A 388 -30.56 4.64 3.41
C GLN A 388 -30.57 3.22 2.84
N ARG A 389 -29.48 2.46 3.04
CA ARG A 389 -29.29 1.10 2.51
C ARG A 389 -29.34 0.05 3.60
N THR A 390 -30.42 0.07 4.41
CA THR A 390 -30.63 -0.97 5.43
C THR A 390 -30.70 -2.36 4.82
N ASP A 391 -31.09 -2.50 3.55
CA ASP A 391 -31.04 -3.76 2.81
C ASP A 391 -29.62 -4.35 2.67
N LEU A 392 -28.57 -3.52 2.70
CA LEU A 392 -27.17 -3.94 2.60
C LEU A 392 -26.43 -3.96 3.94
N PHE A 393 -26.88 -3.16 4.91
CA PHE A 393 -26.13 -2.89 6.14
C PHE A 393 -26.91 -3.16 7.44
N SER A 394 -28.07 -3.83 7.38
CA SER A 394 -28.86 -4.22 8.56
C SER A 394 -28.26 -5.36 9.38
#